data_AF-A0A7D5TSF0-F1
#
_entry.id   AF-A0A7D5TSF0-F1
#
_cell.length_a   1.000
_cell.length_b   1.000
_cell.length_c   1.000
_cell.angle_alpha   90.00
_cell.angle_beta   90.00
_cell.angle_gamma   90.00
#
_symmetry.space_group_name_H-M   'P 1'
#
loop_
_entity.id
_entity.type
_entity.pdbx_description
1 polymer ?
#
loop_
_entity_poly.entity_id
_entity_poly.type
_entity_poly.pdbx_seq_one_letter_code
_entity_poly.pdbx_strand_id
1 'polypeptide(L)'
;MSRPTGPGGSGTVLARLARPAGEPTRVAVVADPHVATRAEGTSKLFERTRAHFEAALADVADRDVDAVLSPGDLTKDGEPWNYEAVDEALADLDAPFHAVPGNHDVPKDGDDHETPGLGRFVERYTPSDPVVRGPDGLSYRVGVGDLDVIGLNSAGTAERLTDSHEGHVGADQRAWLADQIARAETAVVLVHHNLPAVTAQLDAHRAAVESDLAEVPAMRDPEPLVETLAAGDVSLVLSGHYHLPTTAVSGGSADGGADGVPASGANGGSSERRSGGVREVAAPTTCSFPQSYLLCDVTPEGTTVRLVPVADSVGLETAHARRAADSATARGLTGIAAARLAAAPLVDER
;
A
#
# COMPACT_ATOMS: atom_id res chain seq x y z
N MET A 1 13.19 -6.76 26.22
CA MET A 1 12.44 -6.25 25.06
C MET A 1 13.45 -5.92 23.98
N SER A 2 13.69 -6.84 23.06
CA SER A 2 14.67 -6.63 21.99
C SER A 2 14.01 -5.78 20.90
N ARG A 3 14.32 -4.49 20.85
CA ARG A 3 14.03 -3.64 19.70
C ARG A 3 15.05 -3.94 18.62
N PRO A 4 14.68 -4.43 17.44
CA PRO A 4 15.55 -4.38 16.29
C PRO A 4 15.20 -3.10 15.52
N THR A 5 15.85 -1.98 15.85
CA THR A 5 15.70 -0.70 15.13
C THR A 5 16.94 -0.37 14.29
N GLY A 6 17.72 -1.39 13.94
CA GLY A 6 18.65 -1.29 12.83
C GLY A 6 17.92 -1.56 11.51
N PRO A 7 18.44 -1.07 10.38
CA PRO A 7 17.94 -1.47 9.07
C PRO A 7 18.00 -3.00 8.97
N GLY A 8 16.94 -3.60 8.45
CA GLY A 8 16.84 -5.05 8.30
C GLY A 8 16.61 -5.87 9.58
N GLY A 9 16.14 -5.23 10.65
CA GLY A 9 15.63 -5.95 11.83
C GLY A 9 14.42 -6.86 11.57
N SER A 10 14.00 -7.67 12.54
CA SER A 10 12.79 -8.52 12.43
C SER A 10 11.47 -7.74 12.26
N GLY A 11 11.53 -6.41 12.23
CA GLY A 11 10.40 -5.50 12.13
C GLY A 11 9.53 -5.43 13.40
N THR A 12 8.73 -4.38 13.46
CA THR A 12 7.67 -4.20 14.47
C THR A 12 6.40 -4.87 13.98
N VAL A 13 5.76 -5.72 14.79
CA VAL A 13 4.47 -6.32 14.41
C VAL A 13 3.42 -5.21 14.34
N LEU A 14 2.98 -4.89 13.13
CA LEU A 14 1.97 -3.88 12.85
C LEU A 14 0.56 -4.45 13.01
N ALA A 15 0.33 -5.68 12.56
CA ALA A 15 -0.96 -6.34 12.61
C ALA A 15 -0.82 -7.86 12.70
N ARG A 16 -1.79 -8.50 13.37
CA ARG A 16 -2.06 -9.93 13.25
C ARG A 16 -3.48 -10.10 12.74
N LEU A 17 -3.61 -10.68 11.55
CA LEU A 17 -4.89 -10.82 10.87
C LEU A 17 -5.30 -12.29 10.84
N ALA A 18 -6.59 -12.55 10.94
CA ALA A 18 -7.13 -13.90 10.80
C ALA A 18 -7.08 -14.38 9.33
N ARG A 19 -7.06 -13.46 8.36
CA ARG A 19 -7.00 -13.75 6.92
C ARG A 19 -5.99 -12.81 6.20
N PRO A 20 -5.40 -13.25 5.07
CA PRO A 20 -5.44 -14.62 4.56
C PRO A 20 -4.77 -15.62 5.51
N ALA A 21 -5.16 -16.88 5.39
CA ALA A 21 -4.57 -18.02 6.09
C ALA A 21 -4.44 -19.16 5.07
N GLY A 22 -3.28 -19.81 5.01
CA GLY A 22 -2.97 -20.78 3.96
C GLY A 22 -1.57 -21.35 4.12
N GLU A 23 -1.02 -21.99 3.08
CA GLU A 23 0.37 -22.45 3.12
C GLU A 23 1.34 -21.27 3.35
N PRO A 24 2.48 -21.51 4.01
CA PRO A 24 3.49 -20.49 4.27
C PRO A 24 3.84 -19.71 2.99
N THR A 25 3.45 -18.43 2.95
CA THR A 25 3.74 -17.51 1.86
C THR A 25 4.22 -16.20 2.46
N ARG A 26 5.34 -15.68 1.99
CA ARG A 26 5.95 -14.43 2.45
C ARG A 26 6.02 -13.43 1.30
N VAL A 27 5.42 -12.27 1.50
CA VAL A 27 5.54 -11.14 0.55
C VAL A 27 6.08 -9.90 1.23
N ALA A 28 6.90 -9.14 0.51
CA ALA A 28 7.28 -7.78 0.91
C ALA A 28 6.40 -6.76 0.18
N VAL A 29 5.86 -5.78 0.91
CA VAL A 29 5.08 -4.67 0.34
C VAL A 29 5.90 -3.40 0.41
N VAL A 30 6.43 -2.96 -0.73
CA VAL A 30 7.27 -1.77 -0.87
C VAL A 30 6.48 -0.70 -1.61
N ALA A 31 6.07 0.34 -0.89
CA ALA A 31 5.15 1.36 -1.40
C ALA A 31 5.81 2.73 -1.52
N ASP A 32 5.34 3.50 -2.51
CA ASP A 32 5.62 4.92 -2.67
C ASP A 32 7.11 5.29 -2.55
N PRO A 33 8.07 4.58 -3.18
CA PRO A 33 9.46 4.94 -3.06
C PRO A 33 9.76 6.34 -3.62
N HIS A 34 8.95 6.83 -4.56
CA HIS A 34 9.13 8.12 -5.22
C HIS A 34 10.58 8.36 -5.61
N VAL A 35 11.17 7.39 -6.33
CA VAL A 35 12.56 7.46 -6.73
C VAL A 35 12.78 8.78 -7.47
N ALA A 36 13.75 9.55 -6.96
CA ALA A 36 14.13 10.86 -7.45
C ALA A 36 15.66 10.91 -7.52
N THR A 37 16.20 11.35 -8.66
CA THR A 37 17.66 11.52 -8.84
C THR A 37 18.09 12.96 -9.07
N ARG A 38 17.11 13.88 -9.16
CA ARG A 38 17.33 15.30 -9.48
C ARG A 38 16.54 16.25 -8.58
N ALA A 39 16.14 15.78 -7.39
CA ALA A 39 15.42 16.57 -6.40
C ALA A 39 16.01 16.37 -5.00
N GLU A 40 16.02 17.42 -4.19
CA GLU A 40 16.63 17.41 -2.85
C GLU A 40 15.90 18.37 -1.89
N GLY A 41 16.09 18.17 -0.60
CA GLY A 41 15.76 19.15 0.44
C GLY A 41 14.28 19.21 0.83
N THR A 42 13.51 18.18 0.52
CA THR A 42 12.06 18.11 0.78
C THR A 42 11.73 17.28 2.04
N SER A 43 10.49 17.38 2.54
CA SER A 43 9.97 16.49 3.60
C SER A 43 9.93 15.01 3.22
N LYS A 44 9.96 14.69 1.92
CA LYS A 44 10.05 13.33 1.38
C LYS A 44 11.50 12.82 1.26
N LEU A 45 12.50 13.62 1.64
CA LEU A 45 13.93 13.26 1.50
C LEU A 45 14.28 12.80 0.07
N PHE A 46 13.87 13.54 -0.95
CA PHE A 46 14.11 13.14 -2.35
C PHE A 46 15.57 12.86 -2.67
N GLU A 47 16.52 13.50 -1.98
CA GLU A 47 17.94 13.20 -2.12
C GLU A 47 18.36 11.80 -1.61
N ARG A 48 17.44 11.07 -0.96
CA ARG A 48 17.66 9.74 -0.38
C ARG A 48 16.70 8.68 -0.91
N THR A 49 15.71 9.01 -1.74
CA THR A 49 14.66 8.03 -2.11
C THR A 49 15.20 6.82 -2.85
N ARG A 50 16.12 7.04 -3.81
CA ARG A 50 16.83 5.92 -4.46
C ARG A 50 17.54 5.02 -3.45
N ALA A 51 18.34 5.62 -2.55
CA ALA A 51 19.09 4.86 -1.56
C ALA A 51 18.20 4.11 -0.56
N HIS A 52 17.06 4.69 -0.15
CA HIS A 52 16.08 4.02 0.69
C HIS A 52 15.39 2.85 -0.03
N PHE A 53 15.07 3.03 -1.32
CA PHE A 53 14.50 1.96 -2.14
C PHE A 53 15.50 0.80 -2.32
N GLU A 54 16.74 1.10 -2.70
CA GLU A 54 17.83 0.11 -2.80
C GLU A 54 18.07 -0.61 -1.46
N ALA A 55 18.04 0.11 -0.34
CA ALA A 55 18.18 -0.49 1.00
C ALA A 55 17.00 -1.42 1.34
N ALA A 56 15.77 -1.07 0.94
CA ALA A 56 14.61 -1.93 1.09
C ALA A 56 14.77 -3.22 0.27
N LEU A 57 15.14 -3.10 -1.00
CA LEU A 57 15.31 -4.24 -1.90
C LEU A 57 16.45 -5.16 -1.44
N ALA A 58 17.56 -4.60 -0.99
CA ALA A 58 18.68 -5.38 -0.45
C ALA A 58 18.28 -6.18 0.79
N ASP A 59 17.55 -5.57 1.74
CA ASP A 59 17.05 -6.29 2.92
C ASP A 59 15.97 -7.32 2.56
N VAL A 60 15.14 -7.05 1.56
CA VAL A 60 14.13 -8.00 1.05
C VAL A 60 14.79 -9.21 0.39
N ALA A 61 15.89 -9.04 -0.34
CA ALA A 61 16.63 -10.14 -0.96
C ALA A 61 17.13 -11.17 0.07
N ASP A 62 17.42 -10.73 1.30
CA ASP A 62 17.87 -11.60 2.40
C ASP A 62 16.72 -12.28 3.18
N ARG A 63 15.46 -12.11 2.76
CA ARG A 63 14.27 -12.53 3.54
C ARG A 63 13.49 -13.71 3.01
N ASP A 64 13.93 -14.30 1.89
CA ASP A 64 13.29 -15.46 1.26
C ASP A 64 11.80 -15.15 0.99
N VAL A 65 11.56 -14.05 0.28
CA VAL A 65 10.19 -13.64 -0.09
C VAL A 65 9.78 -14.31 -1.40
N ASP A 66 8.51 -14.72 -1.48
CA ASP A 66 7.93 -15.28 -2.70
C ASP A 66 7.69 -14.21 -3.77
N ALA A 67 7.43 -12.96 -3.34
CA ALA A 67 7.33 -11.80 -4.22
C ALA A 67 7.49 -10.48 -3.47
N VAL A 68 7.81 -9.43 -4.22
CA VAL A 68 7.68 -8.03 -3.84
C VAL A 68 6.45 -7.45 -4.50
N LEU A 69 5.53 -6.93 -3.70
CA LEU A 69 4.32 -6.25 -4.14
C LEU A 69 4.49 -4.74 -3.97
N SER A 70 4.21 -3.96 -5.01
CA SER A 70 4.26 -2.50 -4.93
C SER A 70 2.91 -1.87 -5.28
N PRO A 71 2.26 -1.16 -4.33
CA PRO A 71 1.05 -0.42 -4.64
C PRO A 71 1.32 0.86 -5.42
N GLY A 72 2.51 1.08 -5.99
CA GLY A 72 2.79 2.17 -6.93
C GLY A 72 3.53 3.35 -6.34
N ASP A 73 3.52 4.45 -7.09
CA ASP A 73 4.36 5.65 -6.92
C ASP A 73 5.84 5.29 -6.90
N LEU A 74 6.24 4.49 -7.91
CA LEU A 74 7.63 4.05 -8.09
C LEU A 74 8.57 5.25 -8.30
N THR A 75 8.10 6.23 -9.03
CA THR A 75 8.85 7.45 -9.36
C THR A 75 8.29 8.67 -8.65
N LYS A 76 9.08 9.76 -8.62
CA LYS A 76 8.61 11.02 -8.05
C LYS A 76 7.38 11.53 -8.79
N ASP A 77 7.45 11.65 -10.11
CA ASP A 77 6.36 12.17 -10.97
C ASP A 77 6.39 11.56 -12.39
N GLY A 78 6.88 10.33 -12.59
CA GLY A 78 6.85 9.66 -13.90
C GLY A 78 8.04 9.98 -14.80
N GLU A 79 9.08 10.64 -14.26
CA GLU A 79 10.19 11.12 -15.07
C GLU A 79 11.02 9.97 -15.66
N PRO A 80 11.42 10.01 -16.95
CA PRO A 80 12.18 8.93 -17.58
C PRO A 80 13.47 8.55 -16.84
N TRP A 81 14.21 9.53 -16.34
CA TRP A 81 15.45 9.28 -15.59
C TRP A 81 15.22 8.70 -14.19
N ASN A 82 14.04 8.91 -13.60
CA ASN A 82 13.66 8.29 -12.34
C ASN A 82 13.23 6.84 -12.58
N TYR A 83 12.55 6.58 -13.69
CA TYR A 83 12.27 5.23 -14.15
C TYR A 83 13.52 4.42 -14.49
N GLU A 84 14.54 5.04 -15.10
CA GLU A 84 15.87 4.42 -15.30
C GLU A 84 16.51 4.05 -13.95
N ALA A 85 16.41 4.91 -12.94
CA ALA A 85 16.92 4.60 -11.61
C ALA A 85 16.14 3.49 -10.90
N VAL A 86 14.82 3.39 -11.12
CA VAL A 86 14.01 2.25 -10.65
C VAL A 86 14.45 0.96 -11.33
N ASP A 87 14.68 0.98 -12.65
CA ASP A 87 15.18 -0.18 -13.41
C ASP A 87 16.54 -0.65 -12.87
N GLU A 88 17.46 0.27 -12.61
CA GLU A 88 18.78 -0.02 -12.04
C GLU A 88 18.67 -0.64 -10.64
N ALA A 89 17.79 -0.09 -9.77
CA ALA A 89 17.62 -0.61 -8.42
C ALA A 89 17.01 -2.02 -8.39
N LEU A 90 16.16 -2.35 -9.36
CA LEU A 90 15.51 -3.66 -9.47
C LEU A 90 16.37 -4.71 -10.20
N ALA A 91 17.46 -4.31 -10.87
CA ALA A 91 18.24 -5.19 -11.74
C ALA A 91 18.82 -6.42 -11.02
N ASP A 92 19.15 -6.28 -9.74
CA ASP A 92 19.74 -7.34 -8.91
C ASP A 92 18.72 -8.04 -7.99
N LEU A 93 17.41 -7.73 -8.13
CA LEU A 93 16.37 -8.38 -7.34
C LEU A 93 15.95 -9.71 -7.98
N ASP A 94 16.30 -10.83 -7.34
CA ASP A 94 15.90 -12.17 -7.80
C ASP A 94 14.41 -12.46 -7.59
N ALA A 95 13.80 -11.89 -6.54
CA ALA A 95 12.39 -12.10 -6.22
C ALA A 95 11.47 -11.43 -7.27
N PRO A 96 10.35 -12.06 -7.66
CA PRO A 96 9.36 -11.44 -8.55
C PRO A 96 8.87 -10.10 -8.02
N PHE A 97 8.93 -9.05 -8.84
CA PHE A 97 8.40 -7.73 -8.52
C PHE A 97 7.08 -7.48 -9.27
N HIS A 98 6.02 -7.19 -8.54
CA HIS A 98 4.68 -6.98 -9.07
C HIS A 98 4.08 -5.68 -8.54
N ALA A 99 3.93 -4.70 -9.43
CA ALA A 99 3.44 -3.38 -9.11
C ALA A 99 2.09 -3.08 -9.78
N VAL A 100 1.35 -2.15 -9.20
CA VAL A 100 0.34 -1.34 -9.89
C VAL A 100 0.84 0.10 -9.95
N PRO A 101 0.42 0.93 -10.93
CA PRO A 101 0.85 2.32 -10.95
C PRO A 101 0.18 3.10 -9.82
N GLY A 102 0.92 4.07 -9.28
CA GLY A 102 0.37 5.13 -8.47
C GLY A 102 0.08 6.38 -9.29
N ASN A 103 -0.56 7.39 -8.70
CA ASN A 103 -0.94 8.60 -9.42
C ASN A 103 0.29 9.40 -9.89
N HIS A 104 1.47 9.19 -9.32
CA HIS A 104 2.73 9.79 -9.77
C HIS A 104 3.45 8.98 -10.86
N ASP A 105 2.96 7.78 -11.19
CA ASP A 105 3.56 6.96 -12.26
C ASP A 105 2.88 7.17 -13.62
N VAL A 106 1.73 7.85 -13.66
CA VAL A 106 0.93 8.10 -14.87
C VAL A 106 1.03 9.56 -15.31
N PRO A 107 0.96 9.85 -16.63
CA PRO A 107 1.11 11.22 -17.14
C PRO A 107 0.07 12.19 -16.57
N LYS A 108 0.50 13.42 -16.25
CA LYS A 108 -0.36 14.53 -15.84
C LYS A 108 -0.24 15.73 -16.79
N ASP A 109 -1.34 16.46 -16.96
CA ASP A 109 -1.42 17.65 -17.83
C ASP A 109 -0.46 18.77 -17.37
N GLY A 110 -0.04 18.75 -16.11
CA GLY A 110 0.86 19.72 -15.50
C GLY A 110 2.34 19.30 -15.49
N ASP A 111 2.69 18.12 -15.99
CA ASP A 111 4.06 17.64 -15.97
C ASP A 111 4.96 18.51 -16.86
N ASP A 112 6.16 18.79 -16.37
CA ASP A 112 7.21 19.51 -17.11
C ASP A 112 8.10 18.57 -17.95
N HIS A 113 7.71 17.30 -18.05
CA HIS A 113 8.41 16.23 -18.73
C HIS A 113 7.41 15.28 -19.40
N GLU A 114 7.88 14.43 -20.31
CA GLU A 114 7.06 13.40 -20.94
C GLU A 114 7.19 12.08 -20.17
N THR A 115 6.13 11.71 -19.44
CA THR A 115 6.05 10.40 -18.79
C THR A 115 6.06 9.28 -19.86
N PRO A 116 6.91 8.24 -19.73
CA PRO A 116 6.91 7.11 -20.66
C PRO A 116 5.54 6.44 -20.80
N GLY A 117 5.25 5.93 -21.99
CA GLY A 117 3.98 5.24 -22.25
C GLY A 117 3.76 4.05 -21.30
N LEU A 118 2.52 3.87 -20.82
CA LEU A 118 2.16 2.87 -19.81
C LEU A 118 2.43 1.42 -20.24
N GLY A 119 2.61 1.16 -21.54
CA GLY A 119 3.13 -0.13 -22.01
C GLY A 119 4.49 -0.49 -21.41
N ARG A 120 5.36 0.50 -21.17
CA ARG A 120 6.62 0.32 -20.43
C ARG A 120 6.37 -0.12 -19.00
N PHE A 121 5.41 0.52 -18.32
CA PHE A 121 5.07 0.15 -16.93
C PHE A 121 4.57 -1.29 -16.88
N VAL A 122 3.68 -1.68 -17.80
CA VAL A 122 3.20 -3.05 -17.93
C VAL A 122 4.36 -4.02 -18.13
N GLU A 123 5.25 -3.75 -19.10
CA GLU A 123 6.38 -4.62 -19.42
C GLU A 123 7.38 -4.78 -18.27
N ARG A 124 7.68 -3.70 -17.55
CA ARG A 124 8.78 -3.68 -16.56
C ARG A 124 8.35 -4.02 -15.14
N TYR A 125 7.14 -3.65 -14.73
CA TYR A 125 6.77 -3.68 -13.31
C TYR A 125 5.54 -4.50 -13.00
N THR A 126 4.79 -4.98 -13.99
CA THR A 126 3.69 -5.93 -13.76
C THR A 126 4.17 -7.37 -14.02
N PRO A 127 3.45 -8.43 -13.55
CA PRO A 127 3.87 -9.80 -13.77
C PRO A 127 4.09 -10.08 -15.26
N SER A 128 5.20 -10.72 -15.64
CA SER A 128 5.50 -11.05 -17.04
C SER A 128 4.55 -12.09 -17.62
N ASP A 129 4.05 -13.00 -16.78
CA ASP A 129 3.10 -14.07 -17.13
C ASP A 129 1.92 -14.07 -16.13
N PRO A 130 0.99 -13.09 -16.22
CA PRO A 130 -0.17 -13.07 -15.37
C PRO A 130 -1.13 -14.21 -15.75
N VAL A 131 -1.92 -14.69 -14.79
CA VAL A 131 -3.05 -15.58 -15.06
C VAL A 131 -4.03 -14.92 -16.03
N VAL A 132 -4.27 -13.62 -15.83
CA VAL A 132 -5.10 -12.80 -16.71
C VAL A 132 -4.76 -11.32 -16.57
N ARG A 133 -4.89 -10.57 -17.67
CA ARG A 133 -4.85 -9.10 -17.67
C ARG A 133 -6.25 -8.49 -17.61
N GLY A 134 -6.36 -7.37 -16.93
CA GLY A 134 -7.57 -6.56 -16.85
C GLY A 134 -7.81 -5.72 -18.11
N PRO A 135 -9.00 -5.09 -18.17
CA PRO A 135 -9.45 -4.36 -19.36
C PRO A 135 -8.61 -3.12 -19.69
N ASP A 136 -7.86 -2.59 -18.72
CA ASP A 136 -6.96 -1.44 -18.86
C ASP A 136 -5.51 -1.84 -19.23
N GLY A 137 -5.21 -3.13 -19.33
CA GLY A 137 -3.87 -3.67 -19.57
C GLY A 137 -2.90 -3.57 -18.38
N LEU A 138 -3.25 -2.84 -17.33
CA LEU A 138 -2.43 -2.59 -16.13
C LEU A 138 -2.85 -3.44 -14.94
N SER A 139 -4.15 -3.73 -14.84
CA SER A 139 -4.69 -4.63 -13.83
C SER A 139 -4.39 -6.09 -14.21
N TYR A 140 -4.22 -6.97 -13.22
CA TYR A 140 -3.87 -8.37 -13.45
C TYR A 140 -4.24 -9.27 -12.28
N ARG A 141 -4.25 -10.58 -12.52
CA ARG A 141 -4.19 -11.60 -11.46
C ARG A 141 -2.94 -12.45 -11.64
N VAL A 142 -2.23 -12.73 -10.56
CA VAL A 142 -1.04 -13.59 -10.53
C VAL A 142 -1.06 -14.44 -9.25
N GLY A 143 -0.52 -15.66 -9.31
CA GLY A 143 -0.32 -16.50 -8.14
C GLY A 143 1.01 -16.18 -7.46
N VAL A 144 1.00 -16.06 -6.13
CA VAL A 144 2.21 -15.93 -5.28
C VAL A 144 2.03 -16.87 -4.11
N GLY A 145 2.75 -18.00 -4.10
CA GLY A 145 2.42 -19.11 -3.18
C GLY A 145 0.95 -19.52 -3.35
N ASP A 146 0.21 -19.54 -2.23
CA ASP A 146 -1.24 -19.82 -2.19
C ASP A 146 -2.12 -18.57 -2.40
N LEU A 147 -1.51 -17.40 -2.65
CA LEU A 147 -2.24 -16.14 -2.80
C LEU A 147 -2.56 -15.88 -4.26
N ASP A 148 -3.82 -15.51 -4.53
CA ASP A 148 -4.23 -14.86 -5.77
C ASP A 148 -4.09 -13.34 -5.59
N VAL A 149 -2.95 -12.79 -6.00
CA VAL A 149 -2.73 -11.34 -5.97
C VAL A 149 -3.41 -10.71 -7.18
N ILE A 150 -4.38 -9.85 -6.92
CA ILE A 150 -5.10 -9.08 -7.94
C ILE A 150 -4.61 -7.63 -7.89
N GLY A 151 -3.74 -7.26 -8.83
CA GLY A 151 -3.33 -5.87 -9.04
C GLY A 151 -4.44 -5.08 -9.74
N LEU A 152 -4.86 -3.98 -9.15
CA LEU A 152 -5.93 -3.12 -9.64
C LEU A 152 -5.43 -1.68 -9.86
N ASN A 153 -5.49 -1.20 -11.11
CA ASN A 153 -5.12 0.18 -11.43
C ASN A 153 -6.21 1.17 -10.96
N SER A 154 -5.86 2.01 -9.99
CA SER A 154 -6.68 3.15 -9.57
C SER A 154 -6.16 4.51 -10.06
N ALA A 155 -4.92 4.57 -10.55
CA ALA A 155 -4.16 5.81 -10.77
C ALA A 155 -4.53 6.61 -12.01
N GLY A 156 -5.20 5.98 -12.98
CA GLY A 156 -5.52 6.61 -14.26
C GLY A 156 -4.80 5.96 -15.43
N THR A 157 -4.77 6.69 -16.55
CA THR A 157 -4.06 6.33 -17.77
C THR A 157 -3.60 7.61 -18.47
N ALA A 158 -2.98 7.51 -19.66
CA ALA A 158 -2.70 8.67 -20.51
C ALA A 158 -3.97 9.41 -21.00
N GLU A 159 -5.17 8.87 -20.77
CA GLU A 159 -6.45 9.43 -21.21
C GLU A 159 -7.42 9.72 -20.05
N ARG A 160 -7.03 9.36 -18.81
CA ARG A 160 -7.92 9.41 -17.64
C ARG A 160 -7.16 9.86 -16.40
N LEU A 161 -7.75 10.80 -15.67
CA LEU A 161 -7.14 11.42 -14.48
C LEU A 161 -5.81 12.11 -14.81
N THR A 162 -5.73 12.78 -15.95
CA THR A 162 -4.56 13.58 -16.34
C THR A 162 -4.49 14.90 -15.57
N ASP A 163 -5.62 15.41 -15.09
CA ASP A 163 -5.77 16.67 -14.38
C ASP A 163 -5.89 16.52 -12.86
N SER A 164 -5.76 15.29 -12.34
CA SER A 164 -5.96 14.99 -10.92
C SER A 164 -5.03 13.89 -10.42
N HIS A 165 -4.75 13.92 -9.11
CA HIS A 165 -4.06 12.88 -8.36
C HIS A 165 -5.04 11.99 -7.56
N GLU A 166 -6.34 12.13 -7.79
CA GLU A 166 -7.35 11.25 -7.21
C GLU A 166 -7.34 9.87 -7.87
N GLY A 167 -7.80 8.86 -7.14
CA GLY A 167 -7.98 7.51 -7.67
C GLY A 167 -9.36 7.32 -8.28
N HIS A 168 -9.52 6.39 -9.21
CA HIS A 168 -10.85 5.92 -9.61
C HIS A 168 -10.78 4.52 -10.21
N VAL A 169 -11.75 3.67 -9.85
CA VAL A 169 -11.94 2.33 -10.43
C VAL A 169 -13.29 2.27 -11.12
N GLY A 170 -13.27 2.20 -12.45
CA GLY A 170 -14.47 2.25 -13.30
C GLY A 170 -15.29 0.96 -13.29
N ALA A 171 -16.48 1.00 -13.89
CA ALA A 171 -17.42 -0.12 -13.90
C ALA A 171 -16.84 -1.39 -14.56
N ASP A 172 -16.13 -1.26 -15.68
CA ASP A 172 -15.53 -2.40 -16.38
C ASP A 172 -14.41 -3.05 -15.56
N GLN A 173 -13.60 -2.24 -14.87
CA GLN A 173 -12.58 -2.74 -13.95
C GLN A 173 -13.21 -3.48 -12.77
N ARG A 174 -14.31 -2.97 -12.20
CA ARG A 174 -15.04 -3.64 -11.11
C ARG A 174 -15.71 -4.93 -11.55
N ALA A 175 -16.31 -4.96 -12.74
CA ALA A 175 -16.90 -6.18 -13.29
C ALA A 175 -15.83 -7.26 -13.51
N TRP A 176 -14.67 -6.88 -14.06
CA TRP A 176 -13.53 -7.77 -14.21
C TRP A 176 -12.97 -8.23 -12.84
N LEU A 177 -12.87 -7.33 -11.87
CA LEU A 177 -12.41 -7.63 -10.51
C LEU A 177 -13.33 -8.65 -9.83
N ALA A 178 -14.65 -8.46 -9.89
CA ALA A 178 -15.63 -9.41 -9.35
C ALA A 178 -15.46 -10.81 -9.96
N ASP A 179 -15.26 -10.86 -11.29
CA ASP A 179 -15.00 -12.10 -12.02
C ASP A 179 -13.72 -12.80 -11.55
N GLN A 180 -12.65 -12.03 -11.27
CA GLN A 180 -11.39 -12.57 -10.78
C GLN A 180 -11.45 -13.02 -9.33
N ILE A 181 -12.10 -12.26 -8.44
CA ILE A 181 -12.28 -12.65 -7.04
C ILE A 181 -13.06 -13.97 -6.95
N ALA A 182 -14.11 -14.14 -7.78
CA ALA A 182 -14.89 -15.39 -7.81
C ALA A 182 -14.10 -16.63 -8.29
N ARG A 183 -12.93 -16.43 -8.93
CA ARG A 183 -12.03 -17.49 -9.41
C ARG A 183 -10.77 -17.65 -8.55
N ALA A 184 -10.59 -16.77 -7.57
CA ALA A 184 -9.47 -16.80 -6.67
C ALA A 184 -9.80 -17.71 -5.48
N GLU A 185 -8.81 -18.44 -5.00
CA GLU A 185 -8.92 -19.22 -3.77
C GLU A 185 -8.65 -18.32 -2.55
N THR A 186 -7.56 -17.55 -2.61
CA THR A 186 -7.16 -16.60 -1.56
C THR A 186 -6.90 -15.22 -2.17
N ALA A 187 -7.97 -14.46 -2.41
CA ALA A 187 -7.87 -13.14 -3.02
C ALA A 187 -7.21 -12.09 -2.11
N VAL A 188 -6.08 -11.55 -2.55
CA VAL A 188 -5.44 -10.34 -2.01
C VAL A 188 -5.43 -9.27 -3.09
N VAL A 189 -5.99 -8.10 -2.81
CA VAL A 189 -6.05 -7.00 -3.78
C VAL A 189 -4.95 -5.98 -3.51
N LEU A 190 -4.19 -5.63 -4.54
CA LEU A 190 -3.15 -4.60 -4.52
C LEU A 190 -3.64 -3.38 -5.30
N VAL A 191 -3.78 -2.23 -4.63
CA VAL A 191 -4.31 -1.00 -5.23
C VAL A 191 -3.64 0.23 -4.62
N HIS A 192 -3.31 1.24 -5.43
CA HIS A 192 -2.61 2.43 -4.92
C HIS A 192 -3.43 3.23 -3.89
N HIS A 193 -4.60 3.72 -4.29
CA HIS A 193 -5.42 4.62 -3.48
C HIS A 193 -6.18 3.88 -2.38
N ASN A 194 -6.26 4.51 -1.20
CA ASN A 194 -6.85 3.91 -0.02
C ASN A 194 -8.38 3.81 -0.07
N LEU A 195 -8.96 2.91 0.73
CA LEU A 195 -10.41 2.78 0.89
C LEU A 195 -10.97 3.81 1.90
N PRO A 196 -12.30 4.06 1.91
CA PRO A 196 -12.91 5.13 2.69
C PRO A 196 -12.61 5.10 4.18
N ALA A 197 -12.49 3.90 4.78
CA ALA A 197 -12.23 3.79 6.22
C ALA A 197 -10.81 4.26 6.60
N VAL A 198 -9.83 4.18 5.70
CA VAL A 198 -8.49 4.77 5.91
C VAL A 198 -8.55 6.29 5.74
N THR A 199 -9.23 6.80 4.70
CA THR A 199 -9.45 8.24 4.50
C THR A 199 -10.17 8.88 5.68
N ALA A 200 -11.20 8.24 6.22
CA ALA A 200 -11.95 8.73 7.38
C ALA A 200 -11.07 8.92 8.63
N GLN A 201 -10.01 8.11 8.80
CA GLN A 201 -9.05 8.32 9.90
C GLN A 201 -8.24 9.62 9.72
N LEU A 202 -7.86 9.94 8.47
CA LEU A 202 -7.15 11.18 8.16
C LEU A 202 -8.07 12.39 8.34
N ASP A 203 -9.31 12.29 7.88
CA ASP A 203 -10.33 13.33 8.06
C ASP A 203 -10.62 13.59 9.55
N ALA A 204 -10.76 12.52 10.34
CA ALA A 204 -10.94 12.63 11.78
C ALA A 204 -9.73 13.31 12.46
N HIS A 205 -8.51 12.97 12.05
CA HIS A 205 -7.31 13.62 12.57
C HIS A 205 -7.27 15.11 12.21
N ARG A 206 -7.59 15.46 10.97
CA ARG A 206 -7.68 16.86 10.54
C ARG A 206 -8.71 17.62 11.38
N ALA A 207 -9.90 17.07 11.56
CA ALA A 207 -10.96 17.72 12.32
C ALA A 207 -10.61 17.91 13.81
N ALA A 208 -9.89 16.96 14.41
CA ALA A 208 -9.65 16.93 15.85
C ALA A 208 -8.30 17.50 16.30
N VAL A 209 -7.26 17.45 15.46
CA VAL A 209 -5.87 17.69 15.89
C VAL A 209 -5.15 18.74 15.02
N GLU A 210 -5.23 18.63 13.69
CA GLU A 210 -4.48 19.49 12.76
C GLU A 210 -5.41 19.97 11.62
N SER A 211 -6.18 21.02 11.88
CA SER A 211 -7.18 21.53 10.92
C SER A 211 -6.58 22.03 9.60
N ASP A 212 -5.30 22.40 9.63
CA ASP A 212 -4.54 22.90 8.49
C ASP A 212 -3.89 21.77 7.66
N LEU A 213 -4.08 20.50 8.05
CA LEU A 213 -3.71 19.35 7.23
C LEU A 213 -4.47 19.42 5.91
N ALA A 214 -3.77 19.42 4.78
CA ALA A 214 -4.39 19.54 3.45
C ALA A 214 -5.25 18.32 3.10
N GLU A 215 -6.27 18.50 2.25
CA GLU A 215 -7.00 17.37 1.65
C GLU A 215 -6.03 16.64 0.73
N VAL A 216 -5.73 15.38 1.05
CA VAL A 216 -4.95 14.52 0.16
C VAL A 216 -5.93 13.89 -0.83
N PRO A 217 -5.72 14.01 -2.16
CA PRO A 217 -6.60 13.46 -3.18
C PRO A 217 -6.99 12.01 -2.87
N ALA A 218 -8.27 11.72 -2.67
CA ALA A 218 -8.74 10.38 -2.33
C ALA A 218 -9.21 9.62 -3.57
N MET A 219 -9.75 8.42 -3.40
CA MET A 219 -10.44 7.72 -4.48
C MET A 219 -11.82 8.35 -4.73
N ARG A 220 -12.15 8.69 -5.98
CA ARG A 220 -13.46 9.13 -6.46
C ARG A 220 -14.43 7.95 -6.52
N ASP A 221 -15.64 8.17 -6.00
CA ASP A 221 -16.74 7.19 -5.95
C ASP A 221 -16.25 5.80 -5.48
N PRO A 222 -15.68 5.69 -4.26
CA PRO A 222 -15.07 4.45 -3.79
C PRO A 222 -16.09 3.38 -3.37
N GLU A 223 -17.34 3.75 -3.08
CA GLU A 223 -18.35 2.83 -2.53
C GLU A 223 -18.62 1.62 -3.44
N PRO A 224 -18.80 1.77 -4.77
CA PRO A 224 -18.96 0.62 -5.67
C PRO A 224 -17.77 -0.34 -5.66
N LEU A 225 -16.54 0.15 -5.45
CA LEU A 225 -15.37 -0.73 -5.29
C LEU A 225 -15.46 -1.49 -3.97
N VAL A 226 -15.75 -0.79 -2.87
CA VAL A 226 -15.91 -1.42 -1.54
C VAL A 226 -16.99 -2.51 -1.58
N GLU A 227 -18.12 -2.25 -2.23
CA GLU A 227 -19.20 -3.23 -2.42
C GLU A 227 -18.72 -4.45 -3.20
N THR A 228 -17.96 -4.23 -4.28
CA THR A 228 -17.38 -5.31 -5.11
C THR A 228 -16.44 -6.19 -4.30
N LEU A 229 -15.55 -5.56 -3.52
CA LEU A 229 -14.57 -6.25 -2.67
C LEU A 229 -15.26 -7.04 -1.54
N ALA A 230 -16.26 -6.42 -0.89
CA ALA A 230 -16.99 -7.04 0.23
C ALA A 230 -17.86 -8.21 -0.23
N ALA A 231 -18.54 -8.07 -1.38
CA ALA A 231 -19.34 -9.14 -1.96
C ALA A 231 -18.49 -10.35 -2.38
N GLY A 232 -17.23 -10.12 -2.75
CA GLY A 232 -16.27 -11.15 -3.11
C GLY A 232 -15.54 -11.81 -1.93
N ASP A 233 -15.80 -11.40 -0.68
CA ASP A 233 -15.08 -11.88 0.52
C ASP A 233 -13.54 -11.78 0.39
N VAL A 234 -13.05 -10.67 -0.18
CA VAL A 234 -11.60 -10.41 -0.32
C VAL A 234 -10.93 -10.50 1.05
N SER A 235 -9.83 -11.27 1.11
CA SER A 235 -9.15 -11.55 2.38
C SER A 235 -8.40 -10.33 2.91
N LEU A 236 -7.77 -9.56 2.01
CA LEU A 236 -6.95 -8.40 2.36
C LEU A 236 -6.81 -7.46 1.16
N VAL A 237 -6.84 -6.16 1.43
CA VAL A 237 -6.43 -5.10 0.51
C VAL A 237 -5.12 -4.49 1.00
N LEU A 238 -4.14 -4.40 0.10
CA LEU A 238 -2.84 -3.75 0.31
C LEU A 238 -2.81 -2.47 -0.52
N SER A 239 -2.48 -1.34 0.13
CA SER A 239 -2.46 -0.02 -0.49
C SER A 239 -1.27 0.84 -0.07
N GLY A 240 -1.10 2.00 -0.73
CA GLY A 240 -0.02 2.97 -0.47
C GLY A 240 -0.56 4.37 -0.26
N HIS A 241 -0.05 5.34 -1.03
CA HIS A 241 -0.57 6.71 -1.26
C HIS A 241 -0.45 7.69 -0.10
N TYR A 242 -1.03 7.38 1.06
CA TYR A 242 -0.98 8.28 2.23
C TYR A 242 0.34 8.27 2.98
N HIS A 243 1.28 7.39 2.62
CA HIS A 243 2.62 7.29 3.23
C HIS A 243 2.54 7.02 4.74
N LEU A 244 1.54 6.26 5.16
CA LEU A 244 1.24 5.99 6.56
C LEU A 244 0.99 4.50 6.75
N PRO A 245 1.67 3.84 7.71
CA PRO A 245 1.28 2.50 8.10
C PRO A 245 -0.09 2.57 8.78
N THR A 246 -1.08 1.85 8.27
CA THR A 246 -2.40 1.79 8.90
C THR A 246 -3.17 0.52 8.59
N THR A 247 -4.26 0.33 9.32
CA THR A 247 -5.29 -0.65 8.99
C THR A 247 -6.68 -0.09 9.26
N ALA A 248 -7.65 -0.52 8.44
CA ALA A 248 -9.06 -0.21 8.62
C ALA A 248 -9.94 -1.32 8.01
N VAL A 249 -11.25 -1.23 8.24
CA VAL A 249 -12.25 -2.10 7.61
C VAL A 249 -13.29 -1.23 6.89
N SER A 250 -13.50 -1.45 5.59
CA SER A 250 -14.52 -0.76 4.80
C SER A 250 -15.71 -1.67 4.49
N GLY A 251 -16.93 -1.15 4.38
CA GLY A 251 -18.10 -1.93 3.92
C GLY A 251 -18.74 -2.89 4.93
N GLY A 252 -18.29 -2.87 6.20
CA GLY A 252 -18.97 -3.58 7.30
C GLY A 252 -20.18 -2.82 7.84
N SER A 253 -21.18 -3.52 8.37
CA SER A 253 -22.24 -2.88 9.16
C SER A 253 -21.61 -2.13 10.35
N ALA A 254 -22.11 -0.92 10.64
CA ALA A 254 -21.52 0.07 11.54
C ALA A 254 -21.54 -0.29 13.05
N ASP A 255 -21.31 -1.55 13.41
CA ASP A 255 -21.21 -2.04 14.79
C ASP A 255 -19.76 -2.31 15.25
N GLY A 256 -18.76 -2.13 14.38
CA GLY A 256 -17.35 -2.17 14.73
C GLY A 256 -16.76 -0.76 14.72
N GLY A 257 -16.92 -0.03 15.82
CA GLY A 257 -16.44 1.33 15.97
C GLY A 257 -14.95 1.50 15.64
N ALA A 258 -14.61 2.70 15.18
CA ALA A 258 -13.30 3.27 15.48
C ALA A 258 -13.06 3.09 16.99
N ASP A 259 -11.86 2.62 17.33
CA ASP A 259 -11.38 2.24 18.66
C ASP A 259 -11.67 0.80 19.08
N GLY A 260 -10.60 0.00 19.07
CA GLY A 260 -10.58 -1.37 19.55
C GLY A 260 -10.93 -1.48 21.03
N VAL A 261 -12.15 -1.94 21.31
CA VAL A 261 -12.51 -2.65 22.55
C VAL A 261 -13.49 -3.78 22.16
N PRO A 262 -13.21 -5.06 22.48
CA PRO A 262 -14.13 -6.13 22.13
C PRO A 262 -15.35 -6.11 23.05
N ALA A 263 -16.55 -6.01 22.47
CA ALA A 263 -17.78 -6.28 23.19
C ALA A 263 -17.99 -7.80 23.33
N SER A 264 -18.11 -8.26 24.56
CA SER A 264 -18.38 -9.66 24.89
C SER A 264 -19.82 -10.06 24.55
N GLY A 265 -19.96 -11.08 23.69
CA GLY A 265 -21.00 -12.11 23.77
C GLY A 265 -22.40 -11.78 23.21
N ALA A 266 -22.82 -12.55 22.20
CA ALA A 266 -24.11 -13.23 22.18
C ALA A 266 -24.14 -14.30 21.07
N ASN A 267 -24.75 -15.44 21.40
CA ASN A 267 -24.87 -16.65 20.59
C ASN A 267 -26.22 -16.65 19.85
N GLY A 268 -26.29 -17.10 18.60
CA GLY A 268 -27.56 -17.30 17.89
C GLY A 268 -27.41 -17.54 16.38
N GLY A 269 -27.69 -18.76 15.91
CA GLY A 269 -27.48 -19.17 14.52
C GLY A 269 -28.65 -18.90 13.56
N SER A 270 -28.33 -18.70 12.28
CA SER A 270 -28.87 -19.37 11.07
C SER A 270 -28.40 -18.64 9.81
N SER A 271 -28.20 -19.41 8.74
CA SER A 271 -27.62 -19.12 7.43
C SER A 271 -27.69 -17.70 6.86
N GLU A 272 -26.52 -17.29 6.31
CA GLU A 272 -26.28 -16.29 5.26
C GLU A 272 -26.56 -14.81 5.59
N ARG A 273 -25.62 -14.21 6.32
CA ARG A 273 -25.14 -12.86 6.02
C ARG A 273 -23.62 -12.82 6.20
N ARG A 274 -22.86 -13.14 5.16
CA ARG A 274 -21.44 -12.76 5.07
C ARG A 274 -21.38 -11.44 4.31
N SER A 275 -21.51 -10.33 5.03
CA SER A 275 -20.92 -9.07 4.59
C SER A 275 -20.03 -8.59 5.71
N GLY A 276 -19.00 -9.39 6.00
CA GLY A 276 -17.85 -8.87 6.74
C GLY A 276 -17.25 -7.75 5.91
N GLY A 277 -16.89 -6.63 6.53
CA GLY A 277 -16.18 -5.58 5.80
C GLY A 277 -14.83 -6.07 5.28
N VAL A 278 -14.22 -5.29 4.40
CA VAL A 278 -12.94 -5.59 3.76
C VAL A 278 -11.82 -4.95 4.57
N ARG A 279 -10.88 -5.79 5.02
CA ARG A 279 -9.67 -5.35 5.72
C ARG A 279 -8.69 -4.72 4.73
N GLU A 280 -8.27 -3.50 5.02
CA GLU A 280 -7.18 -2.82 4.34
C GLU A 280 -5.97 -2.71 5.28
N VAL A 281 -4.77 -2.90 4.72
CA VAL A 281 -3.50 -2.51 5.32
C VAL A 281 -2.80 -1.57 4.35
N ALA A 282 -2.66 -0.30 4.74
CA ALA A 282 -1.91 0.68 3.96
C ALA A 282 -0.45 0.63 4.38
N ALA A 283 0.43 0.52 3.40
CA ALA A 283 1.87 0.50 3.58
C ALA A 283 2.40 1.91 3.87
N PRO A 284 3.46 2.01 4.71
CA PRO A 284 4.27 3.22 4.77
C PRO A 284 5.03 3.40 3.45
N THR A 285 5.51 4.61 3.23
CA THR A 285 6.47 4.88 2.16
C THR A 285 7.89 4.51 2.59
N THR A 286 8.79 4.27 1.63
CA THR A 286 10.24 4.24 1.88
C THR A 286 10.92 5.61 1.85
N CYS A 287 10.22 6.70 1.46
CA CYS A 287 10.83 8.03 1.33
C CYS A 287 10.83 8.84 2.65
N SER A 288 9.65 8.98 3.27
CA SER A 288 9.43 9.86 4.43
C SER A 288 9.14 9.05 5.71
N PHE A 289 9.24 9.69 6.87
CA PHE A 289 9.03 9.01 8.15
C PHE A 289 7.62 8.42 8.25
N PRO A 290 7.44 7.13 8.60
CA PRO A 290 8.46 6.21 9.07
C PRO A 290 8.96 5.36 7.91
N GLN A 291 10.10 5.73 7.31
CA GLN A 291 10.56 5.09 6.09
C GLN A 291 10.77 3.59 6.31
N SER A 292 9.91 2.79 5.69
CA SER A 292 9.81 1.35 5.93
C SER A 292 9.06 0.67 4.80
N TYR A 293 9.12 -0.65 4.78
CA TYR A 293 8.24 -1.50 3.98
C TYR A 293 7.52 -2.48 4.91
N LEU A 294 6.53 -3.23 4.40
CA LEU A 294 5.84 -4.27 5.17
C LEU A 294 6.33 -5.66 4.78
N LEU A 295 6.58 -6.52 5.75
CA LEU A 295 6.75 -7.95 5.56
C LEU A 295 5.49 -8.68 6.02
N CYS A 296 4.84 -9.40 5.10
CA CYS A 296 3.62 -10.14 5.36
C CYS A 296 3.91 -11.64 5.34
N ASP A 297 3.78 -12.29 6.50
CA ASP A 297 3.91 -13.74 6.66
C ASP A 297 2.52 -14.37 6.74
N VAL A 298 2.09 -15.06 5.68
CA VAL A 298 0.86 -15.86 5.66
C VAL A 298 1.20 -17.27 6.15
N THR A 299 0.35 -17.81 7.02
CA THR A 299 0.48 -19.14 7.64
C THR A 299 -0.90 -19.76 7.81
N PRO A 300 -1.02 -21.06 8.17
CA PRO A 300 -2.32 -21.66 8.45
C PRO A 300 -3.06 -20.98 9.61
N GLU A 301 -2.34 -20.32 10.52
CA GLU A 301 -2.93 -19.56 11.61
C GLU A 301 -3.45 -18.17 11.20
N GLY A 302 -3.10 -17.67 10.01
CA GLY A 302 -3.42 -16.33 9.51
C GLY A 302 -2.19 -15.54 9.07
N THR A 303 -2.31 -14.22 9.01
CA THR A 303 -1.25 -13.33 8.50
C THR A 303 -0.61 -12.50 9.61
N THR A 304 0.72 -12.42 9.64
CA THR A 304 1.46 -11.45 10.46
C THR A 304 2.02 -10.36 9.55
N VAL A 305 1.69 -9.10 9.81
CA VAL A 305 2.24 -7.96 9.09
C VAL A 305 3.26 -7.26 9.98
N ARG A 306 4.48 -7.08 9.49
CA ARG A 306 5.59 -6.43 10.19
C ARG A 306 6.05 -5.21 9.43
N LEU A 307 6.25 -4.10 10.12
CA LEU A 307 6.87 -2.91 9.57
C LEU A 307 8.39 -3.01 9.75
N VAL A 308 9.13 -2.94 8.65
CA VAL A 308 10.59 -3.07 8.63
C VAL A 308 11.21 -1.74 8.18
N PRO A 309 11.99 -1.06 9.04
CA PRO A 309 12.61 0.21 8.67
C PRO A 309 13.71 0.02 7.63
N VAL A 310 13.77 0.94 6.66
CA VAL A 310 14.80 0.97 5.60
C VAL A 310 15.99 1.86 5.96
N ALA A 311 15.98 2.44 7.16
CA ALA A 311 17.02 3.30 7.69
C ALA A 311 17.32 2.95 9.15
N ASP A 312 18.52 3.32 9.62
CA ASP A 312 18.88 3.22 11.03
C ASP A 312 18.15 4.26 11.89
N SER A 313 18.40 4.24 13.20
CA SER A 313 17.77 5.17 14.13
C SER A 313 18.03 6.64 13.77
N VAL A 314 19.24 6.97 13.30
CA VAL A 314 19.59 8.34 12.92
C VAL A 314 18.85 8.76 11.65
N GLY A 315 18.72 7.87 10.67
CA GLY A 315 17.94 8.09 9.46
C GLY A 315 16.45 8.27 9.77
N LEU A 316 15.87 7.44 10.64
CA LEU A 316 14.49 7.57 11.09
C LEU A 316 14.26 8.90 11.84
N GLU A 317 15.14 9.27 12.77
CA GLU A 317 15.08 10.55 13.49
C GLU A 317 15.21 11.75 12.54
N THR A 318 16.11 11.65 11.54
CA THR A 318 16.31 12.69 10.53
C THR A 318 15.05 12.88 9.68
N ALA A 319 14.45 11.80 9.19
CA ALA A 319 13.22 11.86 8.41
C ALA A 319 12.05 12.39 9.23
N HIS A 320 11.93 11.98 10.50
CA HIS A 320 10.92 12.51 11.41
C HIS A 320 11.08 14.02 11.56
N ALA A 321 12.29 14.49 11.88
CA ALA A 321 12.57 15.92 12.06
C ALA A 321 12.28 16.74 10.79
N ARG A 322 12.66 16.22 9.62
CA ARG A 322 12.42 16.88 8.32
C ARG A 322 10.95 16.93 7.98
N ARG A 323 10.23 15.80 8.08
CA ARG A 323 8.78 15.73 7.77
C ARG A 323 7.97 16.59 8.76
N ALA A 324 8.31 16.59 10.04
CA ALA A 324 7.58 17.37 11.06
C ALA A 324 7.75 18.90 10.94
N ALA A 325 8.85 19.36 10.33
CA ALA A 325 9.18 20.79 10.23
C ALA A 325 8.70 21.46 8.92
N ASP A 326 8.22 20.68 7.95
CA ASP A 326 7.99 21.14 6.57
C ASP A 326 6.66 21.88 6.37
N SER A 327 5.54 21.25 6.72
CA SER A 327 4.19 21.81 6.52
C SER A 327 3.22 21.27 7.58
N ALA A 328 2.04 21.87 7.71
CA ALA A 328 0.99 21.36 8.60
C ALA A 328 0.60 19.91 8.23
N THR A 329 0.42 19.63 6.93
CA THR A 329 0.18 18.29 6.41
C THR A 329 1.31 17.32 6.78
N ALA A 330 2.57 17.66 6.47
CA ALA A 330 3.68 16.77 6.76
C ALA A 330 3.84 16.52 8.27
N ARG A 331 3.60 17.53 9.10
CA ARG A 331 3.59 17.41 10.57
C ARG A 331 2.46 16.52 11.09
N GLY A 332 1.24 16.70 10.61
CA GLY A 332 0.09 15.87 10.98
C GLY A 332 0.30 14.41 10.61
N LEU A 333 0.75 14.13 9.38
CA LEU A 333 1.09 12.77 8.95
C LEU A 333 2.23 12.17 9.80
N THR A 334 3.27 12.95 10.14
CA THR A 334 4.35 12.51 11.04
C THR A 334 3.80 12.12 12.42
N GLY A 335 2.89 12.93 12.97
CA GLY A 335 2.24 12.67 14.26
C GLY A 335 1.39 11.39 14.24
N ILE A 336 0.59 11.20 13.19
CA ILE A 336 -0.22 9.98 13.00
C ILE A 336 0.70 8.74 12.94
N ALA A 337 1.75 8.78 12.12
CA ALA A 337 2.70 7.69 11.99
C ALA A 337 3.36 7.33 13.32
N ALA A 338 3.85 8.34 14.06
CA ALA A 338 4.50 8.14 15.35
C ALA A 338 3.54 7.52 16.38
N ALA A 339 2.29 7.99 16.43
CA ALA A 339 1.26 7.44 17.32
C ALA A 339 0.96 5.98 16.99
N ARG A 340 0.81 5.64 15.71
CA ARG A 340 0.55 4.26 15.26
C ARG A 340 1.72 3.32 15.55
N LEU A 341 2.96 3.75 15.33
CA LEU A 341 4.14 2.96 15.69
C LEU A 341 4.24 2.71 17.20
N ALA A 342 3.86 3.70 18.02
CA ALA A 342 3.85 3.55 19.47
C ALA A 342 2.72 2.62 19.97
N ALA A 343 1.61 2.55 19.23
CA ALA A 343 0.44 1.73 19.56
C ALA A 343 0.50 0.29 19.00
N ALA A 344 1.53 -0.06 18.22
CA ALA A 344 1.60 -1.34 17.54
C ALA A 344 1.60 -2.54 18.53
N PRO A 345 0.90 -3.66 18.21
CA PRO A 345 0.13 -3.89 16.98
C PRO A 345 -1.17 -3.08 16.94
N LEU A 346 -1.53 -2.56 15.77
CA LEU A 346 -2.75 -1.78 15.54
C LEU A 346 -4.01 -2.64 15.57
N VAL A 347 -3.86 -3.92 15.26
CA VAL A 347 -4.93 -4.91 15.29
C VAL A 347 -4.34 -6.28 15.61
N ASP A 348 -5.05 -7.03 16.45
CA ASP A 348 -4.75 -8.42 16.75
C ASP A 348 -6.03 -9.25 16.69
N GLU A 349 -6.18 -10.02 15.61
CA GLU A 349 -7.33 -10.90 15.34
C GLU A 349 -7.04 -12.36 15.73
N ARG A 350 -5.87 -12.66 16.32
CA ARG A 350 -5.38 -14.03 16.56
C ARG A 350 -4.93 -14.29 18.01
#